data_AF-A0AAD5C5N8-F1
#
_entry.id   AF-A0AAD5C5N8-F1
#
_cell.length_a   1.000
_cell.length_b   1.000
_cell.length_c   1.000
_cell.angle_alpha   90.00
_cell.angle_beta   90.00
_cell.angle_gamma   90.00
#
_symmetry.space_group_name_H-M   'P 1'
#
loop_
_entity.id
_entity.type
_entity.pdbx_description
1 polymer ?
#
loop_
_entity_poly.entity_id
_entity_poly.type
_entity_poly.pdbx_seq_one_letter_code
_entity_poly.pdbx_strand_id
1 'polypeptide(L)'
;MLLQIAHECLDMHKRKVDHATRLRAHLLEALADAKLELTILLTLRGEKLFVGSGGQLFDKNGFPKSQMTNGWRGRDGLYAAGFTRRGLAGVSADAMKIPQDIGTVWNQELNHLNKGGSYS
;
A
#
# COMPACT_ATOMS: atom_id res chain seq x y z
N MET A 1 37.32 9.27 22.92
CA MET A 1 36.53 10.19 22.06
C MET A 1 35.75 9.44 20.97
N LEU A 2 36.38 8.62 20.12
CA LEU A 2 35.65 7.86 19.06
C LEU A 2 34.61 6.86 19.59
N LEU A 3 34.88 6.18 20.71
CA LEU A 3 33.94 5.26 21.37
C LEU A 3 32.65 5.95 21.85
N GLN A 4 32.76 7.21 22.29
CA GLN A 4 31.61 8.00 22.75
C GLN A 4 30.66 8.31 21.59
N ILE A 5 31.23 8.72 20.44
CA ILE A 5 30.48 9.03 19.22
C ILE A 5 29.78 7.76 18.70
N ALA A 6 30.47 6.60 18.73
CA ALA A 6 29.87 5.34 18.31
C ALA A 6 28.67 4.94 19.19
N HIS A 7 28.77 5.16 20.51
CA HIS A 7 27.68 4.89 21.45
C HIS A 7 26.47 5.79 21.21
N GLU A 8 26.70 7.10 21.06
CA GLU A 8 25.64 8.09 20.80
C GLU A 8 24.94 7.82 19.45
N CYS A 9 25.69 7.40 18.43
CA CYS A 9 25.14 7.02 17.14
C CYS A 9 24.25 5.78 17.24
N LEU A 10 24.71 4.74 17.97
CA LEU A 10 23.92 3.53 18.20
C LEU A 10 22.63 3.83 18.98
N ASP A 11 22.69 4.70 19.99
CA ASP A 11 21.53 5.11 20.78
C ASP A 11 20.52 5.90 19.95
N MET A 12 21.00 6.79 19.07
CA MET A 12 20.12 7.47 18.11
C MET A 12 19.42 6.46 17.19
N HIS A 13 20.14 5.45 16.68
CA HIS A 13 19.55 4.42 15.83
C HIS A 13 18.50 3.60 16.57
N LYS A 14 18.76 3.19 17.81
CA LYS A 14 17.77 2.51 18.65
C LYS A 14 16.49 3.36 18.82
N ARG A 15 16.63 4.64 19.16
CA ARG A 15 15.46 5.54 19.29
C ARG A 15 14.67 5.68 17.99
N LYS A 16 15.34 5.75 16.84
CA LYS A 16 14.69 5.79 15.52
C LYS A 16 13.92 4.50 15.22
N VAL A 17 14.50 3.34 15.54
CA VAL A 17 13.84 2.03 15.41
C VAL A 17 12.64 1.92 16.34
N ASP A 18 12.77 2.36 17.59
CA ASP A 18 11.67 2.35 18.56
C ASP A 18 10.52 3.27 18.14
N HIS A 19 10.84 4.45 17.60
CA HIS A 19 9.84 5.37 17.07
C HIS A 19 9.11 4.77 15.86
N ALA A 20 9.83 4.16 14.93
CA ALA A 20 9.22 3.46 13.79
C ALA A 20 8.32 2.30 14.24
N THR A 21 8.71 1.59 15.30
CA THR A 21 7.92 0.49 15.87
C THR A 21 6.63 1.01 16.53
N ARG A 22 6.70 2.13 17.26
CA ARG A 22 5.52 2.78 17.84
C ARG A 22 4.57 3.33 16.79
N LEU A 23 5.09 4.01 15.76
CA LEU A 23 4.29 4.49 14.64
C LEU A 23 3.59 3.33 13.93
N ARG A 24 4.30 2.21 13.71
CA ARG A 24 3.71 1.00 13.12
C ARG A 24 2.55 0.47 13.98
N ALA A 25 2.73 0.37 15.29
CA ALA A 25 1.66 -0.09 16.18
C ALA A 25 0.43 0.82 16.10
N HIS A 26 0.65 2.14 16.16
CA HIS A 26 -0.43 3.13 16.07
C HIS A 26 -1.18 3.09 14.73
N LEU A 27 -0.45 2.95 13.61
CA LEU A 27 -1.07 2.81 12.29
C LEU A 27 -1.86 1.50 12.15
N LEU A 28 -1.40 0.41 12.77
CA LEU A 28 -2.13 -0.87 12.76
C LEU A 28 -3.42 -0.79 13.57
N GLU A 29 -3.39 -0.09 14.70
CA GLU A 29 -4.56 0.17 15.55
C GLU A 29 -5.58 1.04 14.81
N ALA A 30 -5.14 2.18 14.26
CA ALA A 30 -6.02 3.05 13.46
C ALA A 30 -6.62 2.34 12.24
N LEU A 31 -5.87 1.44 11.60
CA LEU A 31 -6.37 0.63 10.49
C LEU A 31 -7.41 -0.41 10.96
N ALA A 32 -7.23 -1.00 12.15
CA ALA A 32 -8.19 -1.93 12.73
C ALA A 32 -9.50 -1.21 13.07
N ASP A 33 -9.42 -0.02 13.67
CA ASP A 33 -10.57 0.81 14.01
C ASP A 33 -11.33 1.25 12.77
N ALA A 34 -10.64 1.76 11.75
CA ALA A 34 -11.27 2.16 10.49
C ALA A 34 -11.95 0.97 9.78
N LYS A 35 -11.37 -0.23 9.85
CA LYS A 35 -12.01 -1.45 9.32
C LYS A 35 -13.25 -1.84 10.12
N LEU A 36 -13.23 -1.68 11.44
CA LEU A 36 -14.37 -1.99 12.29
C LEU A 36 -15.53 -1.03 11.99
N GLU A 37 -15.27 0.27 11.92
CA GLU A 37 -16.28 1.27 11.55
C GLU A 37 -16.88 0.99 10.17
N LEU A 38 -16.04 0.69 9.18
CA LEU A 38 -16.49 0.35 7.83
C LEU A 38 -17.36 -0.93 7.82
N THR A 39 -16.96 -1.95 8.58
CA THR A 39 -17.70 -3.21 8.71
C THR A 39 -19.07 -2.99 9.34
N ILE A 40 -19.16 -2.15 10.37
CA ILE A 40 -20.42 -1.78 11.02
C ILE A 40 -21.34 -1.07 10.01
N LEU A 41 -20.83 -0.05 9.32
CA LEU A 41 -21.62 0.71 8.33
C LEU A 41 -22.13 -0.18 7.20
N LEU A 42 -21.34 -1.14 6.74
CA LEU A 42 -21.72 -2.02 5.63
C LEU A 42 -22.67 -3.14 6.04
N THR A 43 -22.54 -3.63 7.28
CA THR A 43 -23.53 -4.54 7.88
C THR A 43 -24.90 -3.85 7.98
N LEU A 44 -24.93 -2.57 8.36
CA LEU A 44 -26.16 -1.76 8.41
C LEU A 44 -26.74 -1.48 7.01
N ARG A 45 -25.89 -1.35 6.00
CA ARG A 45 -26.29 -1.01 4.62
C ARG A 45 -26.61 -2.23 3.74
N GLY A 46 -26.31 -3.44 4.21
CA GLY A 46 -26.54 -4.69 3.46
C GLY A 46 -25.62 -4.88 2.24
N GLU A 47 -24.55 -4.09 2.12
CA GLU A 47 -23.61 -4.15 0.99
C GLU A 47 -22.43 -5.07 1.31
N LYS A 48 -22.15 -6.04 0.43
CA LYS A 48 -21.01 -6.95 0.55
C LYS A 48 -19.72 -6.21 0.20
N LEU A 49 -18.88 -5.97 1.20
CA LEU A 49 -17.51 -5.51 1.00
C LEU A 49 -16.74 -6.47 0.08
N PHE A 50 -16.35 -5.99 -1.09
CA PHE A 50 -15.17 -6.50 -1.78
C PHE A 50 -13.92 -6.00 -1.06
N VAL A 51 -13.67 -6.49 0.17
CA VAL A 51 -12.31 -6.55 0.67
C VAL A 51 -11.64 -7.59 -0.22
N GLY A 52 -10.91 -7.13 -1.23
CA GLY A 52 -10.10 -7.98 -2.10
C GLY A 52 -9.36 -8.95 -1.22
N SER A 53 -9.73 -10.23 -1.30
CA SER A 53 -9.25 -11.25 -0.38
C SER A 53 -7.73 -11.29 -0.55
N GLY A 54 -6.98 -10.76 0.43
CA GLY A 54 -5.52 -10.61 0.36
C GLY A 54 -4.80 -11.93 0.04
N GLY A 55 -5.46 -13.07 0.27
CA GLY A 55 -5.01 -14.41 -0.11
C GLY A 55 -4.83 -14.63 -1.63
N GLN A 56 -5.40 -13.79 -2.50
CA GLN A 56 -5.12 -13.85 -3.95
C GLN A 56 -3.91 -12.99 -4.36
N LEU A 57 -3.49 -12.04 -3.53
CA LEU A 57 -2.42 -11.10 -3.87
C LEU A 57 -1.06 -11.54 -3.33
N PHE A 58 -1.03 -12.15 -2.14
CA PHE A 58 0.20 -12.57 -1.47
C PHE A 58 0.32 -14.09 -1.38
N ASP A 59 1.55 -14.60 -1.45
CA ASP A 59 1.90 -15.99 -1.17
C ASP A 59 1.87 -16.26 0.35
N LYS A 60 2.08 -17.53 0.73
CA LYS A 60 2.11 -17.95 2.14
C LYS A 60 3.23 -17.28 2.97
N ASN A 61 4.18 -16.62 2.32
CA ASN A 61 5.29 -15.93 2.95
C ASN A 61 5.07 -14.40 3.01
N GLY A 62 3.90 -13.92 2.57
CA GLY A 62 3.54 -12.50 2.59
C GLY A 62 4.11 -11.68 1.42
N PHE A 63 4.60 -12.33 0.35
CA PHE A 63 5.11 -11.65 -0.84
C PHE A 63 4.09 -11.66 -1.99
N PRO A 64 4.06 -10.62 -2.85
CA PRO A 64 3.22 -10.60 -4.03
C PRO A 64 3.37 -11.87 -4.88
N LYS A 65 2.26 -12.50 -5.24
CA LYS A 65 2.25 -13.63 -6.18
C LYS A 65 2.71 -13.15 -7.57
N SER A 66 3.31 -14.05 -8.33
CA SER A 66 3.84 -13.81 -9.70
C SER A 66 2.81 -13.23 -10.69
N GLN A 67 1.53 -13.22 -10.35
CA GLN A 67 0.46 -12.64 -11.17
C GLN A 67 0.37 -11.11 -11.08
N MET A 68 1.12 -10.47 -10.16
CA MET A 68 1.26 -9.01 -10.16
C MET A 68 2.30 -8.56 -11.18
N THR A 69 1.87 -7.79 -12.18
CA THR A 69 2.78 -7.16 -13.15
C THR A 69 3.74 -6.24 -12.41
N ASN A 70 5.04 -6.47 -12.61
CA ASN A 70 6.13 -5.76 -11.93
C ASN A 70 6.11 -5.85 -10.38
N GLY A 71 5.31 -6.73 -9.79
CA GLY A 71 5.23 -6.97 -8.34
C GLY A 71 4.50 -5.89 -7.51
N TRP A 72 3.98 -4.84 -8.16
CA TRP A 72 3.28 -3.73 -7.49
C TRP A 72 1.88 -3.44 -8.07
N ARG A 73 1.56 -3.90 -9.30
CA ARG A 73 0.23 -3.78 -9.92
C ARG A 73 -0.53 -5.10 -9.87
N GLY A 74 -1.69 -5.09 -9.23
CA GLY A 74 -2.64 -6.21 -9.16
C GLY A 74 -3.78 -6.08 -10.17
N ARG A 75 -4.76 -6.98 -10.08
CA ARG A 75 -5.99 -6.91 -10.87
C ARG A 75 -7.01 -5.98 -10.20
N ASP A 76 -7.98 -5.50 -10.97
CA ASP A 76 -9.15 -4.77 -10.47
C ASP A 76 -8.80 -3.50 -9.65
N GLY A 77 -7.76 -2.78 -10.06
CA GLY A 77 -7.33 -1.54 -9.41
C GLY A 77 -6.60 -1.74 -8.08
N LEU A 78 -6.22 -2.97 -7.72
CA LEU A 78 -5.42 -3.25 -6.52
C LEU A 78 -3.93 -3.03 -6.78
N TYR A 79 -3.24 -2.44 -5.80
CA TYR A 79 -1.79 -2.23 -5.83
C TYR A 79 -1.14 -2.72 -4.54
N ALA A 80 0.11 -3.16 -4.62
CA ALA A 80 0.93 -3.49 -3.46
C ALA A 80 2.21 -2.64 -3.46
N ALA A 81 2.38 -1.82 -2.43
CA ALA A 81 3.56 -0.95 -2.28
C ALA A 81 4.52 -1.52 -1.24
N GLY A 82 5.79 -1.75 -1.61
CA GLY A 82 6.82 -2.10 -0.62
C GLY A 82 6.81 -3.54 -0.12
N PHE A 83 6.02 -4.41 -0.74
CA PHE A 83 5.93 -5.83 -0.39
C PHE A 83 6.88 -6.73 -1.20
N THR A 84 7.70 -6.14 -2.08
CA THR A 84 8.69 -6.89 -2.87
C THR A 84 10.01 -7.06 -2.13
N ARG A 85 10.82 -8.08 -2.47
CA ARG A 85 12.16 -8.31 -1.88
C ARG A 85 13.25 -7.33 -2.35
N ARG A 86 12.86 -6.14 -2.80
CA ARG A 86 13.77 -5.09 -3.31
C ARG A 86 14.20 -4.08 -2.24
N GLY A 87 13.80 -4.29 -0.98
CA GLY A 87 14.14 -3.40 0.14
C GLY A 87 13.60 -1.98 -0.06
N LEU A 88 14.24 -1.00 0.59
CA LEU A 88 13.81 0.41 0.58
C LEU A 88 13.76 1.02 -0.84
N ALA A 89 14.71 0.66 -1.71
CA ALA A 89 14.69 1.08 -3.12
C ALA A 89 13.45 0.56 -3.85
N GLY A 90 13.01 -0.65 -3.53
CA GLY A 90 11.75 -1.22 -4.00
C GLY A 90 10.54 -0.40 -3.58
N VAL A 91 10.46 -0.07 -2.29
CA VAL A 91 9.39 0.75 -1.71
C VAL A 91 9.30 2.10 -2.41
N SER A 92 10.43 2.79 -2.59
CA SER A 92 10.47 4.09 -3.26
C SER A 92 10.02 4.00 -4.72
N ALA A 93 10.46 2.97 -5.44
CA ALA A 93 10.02 2.77 -6.81
C ALA A 93 8.50 2.51 -6.91
N ASP A 94 7.93 1.76 -5.97
CA ASP A 94 6.49 1.49 -5.95
C ASP A 94 5.69 2.77 -5.64
N ALA A 95 6.18 3.58 -4.69
CA ALA A 95 5.57 4.86 -4.33
C ALA A 95 5.53 5.88 -5.48
N MET A 96 6.45 5.76 -6.45
CA MET A 96 6.44 6.58 -7.67
C MET A 96 5.56 6.00 -8.78
N LYS A 97 5.63 4.67 -8.98
CA LYS A 97 4.95 4.02 -10.12
C LYS A 97 3.44 3.88 -9.93
N ILE A 98 2.98 3.63 -8.70
CA ILE A 98 1.55 3.45 -8.42
C ILE A 98 0.75 4.72 -8.77
N PRO A 99 1.11 5.94 -8.29
CA PRO A 99 0.39 7.15 -8.66
C PRO A 99 0.43 7.45 -10.17
N GLN A 100 1.55 7.17 -10.83
CA GLN A 100 1.70 7.34 -12.28
C GLN A 100 0.74 6.44 -13.06
N ASP A 101 0.59 5.19 -12.62
CA ASP A 101 -0.33 4.23 -13.25
C ASP A 101 -1.78 4.66 -13.06
N ILE A 102 -2.15 5.07 -11.83
CA ILE A 102 -3.49 5.60 -11.54
C ILE A 102 -3.80 6.81 -12.43
N GLY A 103 -2.88 7.77 -12.54
CA GLY A 103 -3.05 8.93 -13.41
C GLY A 103 -3.19 8.55 -14.89
N THR A 104 -2.45 7.53 -15.33
CA THR A 104 -2.55 7.03 -16.71
C THR A 104 -3.92 6.39 -16.98
N VAL A 105 -4.39 5.52 -16.08
CA VAL A 105 -5.70 4.86 -16.17
C VAL A 105 -6.81 5.91 -16.17
N TRP A 106 -6.77 6.88 -15.25
CA TRP A 106 -7.76 7.96 -15.17
C TRP A 106 -7.81 8.78 -16.46
N ASN A 107 -6.66 9.15 -17.01
CA ASN A 107 -6.60 9.90 -18.27
C ASN A 107 -7.14 9.09 -19.45
N GLN A 108 -6.92 7.78 -19.48
CA GLN A 108 -7.51 6.90 -20.51
C GLN A 108 -9.03 6.86 -20.41
N GLU A 109 -9.57 6.73 -19.20
CA GLU A 109 -11.02 6.76 -18.96
C GLU A 109 -11.64 8.10 -19.39
N LEU A 110 -11.03 9.23 -19.01
CA LEU A 110 -11.47 10.56 -19.47
C LEU A 110 -11.43 10.70 -20.99
N ASN A 111 -10.37 10.21 -21.63
CA ASN A 111 -10.27 10.23 -23.09
C ASN A 111 -11.34 9.37 -23.76
N HIS A 112 -11.73 8.25 -23.16
CA HIS A 112 -12.83 7.42 -23.65
C HIS A 112 -14.19 8.11 -23.49
N LEU A 113 -14.43 8.76 -22.34
CA LEU A 113 -15.65 9.55 -22.11
C LEU A 113 -15.76 10.73 -23.09
N ASN A 114 -14.65 11.45 -23.33
CA ASN A 114 -14.62 12.55 -24.29
C ASN A 114 -14.82 12.11 -25.75
N LYS A 115 -14.45 10.86 -26.09
CA LYS A 115 -14.74 10.28 -27.41
C LYS A 115 -16.16 9.70 -27.52
N GLY A 116 -16.77 9.31 -26.39
CA GLY A 116 -18.14 8.81 -26.32
C GLY A 116 -19.23 9.90 -26.38
N GLY A 117 -18.88 11.16 -26.10
CA GLY A 117 -19.78 12.32 -26.21
C GLY A 117 -20.01 12.83 -27.65
N SER A 118 -19.55 12.11 -28.67
CA SER A 118 -19.77 12.43 -30.08
C SER A 118 -20.59 11.36 -30.78
N TYR A 119 -21.73 10.98 -30.19
CA TYR A 119 -22.84 10.37 -30.91
C TYR A 119 -24.17 10.94 -30.39
N SER A 120 -24.77 11.79 -31.24
CA SER A 120 -26.15 12.31 -31.25
C SER A 120 -26.55 13.26 -30.12
#